data_AF-A0A930IXV9-F1
#
_entry.id   AF-A0A930IXV9-F1
#
_cell.length_a   1.000
_cell.length_b   1.000
_cell.length_c   1.000
_cell.angle_alpha   90.00
_cell.angle_beta   90.00
_cell.angle_gamma   90.00
#
_symmetry.space_group_name_H-M   'P 1'
#
loop_
_entity.id
_entity.type
_entity.pdbx_description
1 polymer ?
#
loop_
_entity_poly.entity_id
_entity_poly.type
_entity_poly.pdbx_seq_one_letter_code
_entity_poly.pdbx_strand_id
1 'polypeptide(L)' 'MENKTEQSIEIPENAFRELKEGEEYHPIMSPQQTYREVSPWSITWGILMTVLFSAAA' A
#
# COMPACT_ATOMS: atom_id res chain seq x y z
N MET A 1 -19.92 -5.43 -1.51
CA MET A 1 -19.47 -6.05 -0.25
C MET A 1 -17.99 -5.76 -0.12
N GLU A 2 -17.68 -4.61 0.44
CA GLU A 2 -16.32 -4.17 0.75
C GLU A 2 -15.98 -4.72 2.14
N ASN A 3 -14.98 -5.60 2.21
CA ASN A 3 -14.64 -6.29 3.43
C ASN A 3 -13.56 -5.52 4.20
N LYS A 4 -13.95 -5.11 5.40
CA LYS A 4 -13.14 -4.94 6.61
C LYS A 4 -12.09 -3.81 6.67
N THR A 5 -12.51 -2.83 7.46
CA THR A 5 -11.84 -2.42 8.71
C THR A 5 -10.67 -1.46 8.52
N GLU A 6 -10.97 -0.21 8.82
CA GLU A 6 -10.10 0.72 9.53
C GLU A 6 -9.51 0.01 10.77
N GLN A 7 -8.54 -0.87 10.58
CA GLN A 7 -7.65 -1.26 11.65
C GLN A 7 -6.74 -0.06 11.82
N SER A 8 -6.88 0.64 12.95
CA SER A 8 -5.83 1.51 13.45
C SER A 8 -4.49 0.86 13.11
N ILE A 9 -3.67 1.54 12.30
CA ILE A 9 -2.33 1.07 11.96
C ILE A 9 -1.51 1.16 13.25
N GLU A 10 -1.70 0.19 14.13
CA GLU A 10 -1.00 0.09 15.41
C GLU A 10 0.37 -0.46 15.09
N ILE A 11 1.30 0.46 14.90
CA ILE A 11 2.71 0.13 14.76
C ILE A 11 3.15 -0.47 16.10
N PRO A 12 3.83 -1.63 16.09
CA PRO A 12 4.25 -2.28 17.32
C PRO A 12 5.19 -1.36 18.10
N GLU A 13 5.08 -1.36 19.43
CA GLU A 13 5.84 -0.44 20.30
C GLU A 13 7.36 -0.58 20.14
N ASN A 14 7.83 -1.77 19.72
CA ASN A 14 9.23 -2.03 19.41
C ASN A 14 9.75 -1.25 18.19
N ALA A 15 8.89 -0.66 17.36
CA ALA A 15 9.30 0.18 16.23
C ALA A 15 9.87 1.54 16.68
N PHE A 16 9.56 1.97 17.90
CA PHE A 16 9.94 3.29 18.43
C PHE A 16 11.14 3.23 19.38
N ARG A 17 11.67 2.03 19.64
CA ARG A 17 12.81 1.79 20.54
C ARG A 17 13.75 0.75 19.92
N GLU A 18 14.96 0.65 20.44
CA GLU A 18 15.87 -0.42 20.05
C GLU A 18 15.31 -1.80 20.45
N LEU A 19 15.64 -2.81 19.64
CA LEU A 19 15.27 -4.20 19.85
C LEU A 19 16.06 -4.78 21.04
N LYS A 20 15.35 -5.44 21.96
CA LYS A 20 16.00 -6.17 23.05
C LYS A 20 16.54 -7.50 22.53
N GLU A 21 17.48 -8.12 23.27
CA GLU A 21 17.98 -9.46 22.92
C GLU A 21 16.81 -10.46 22.83
N GLY A 22 16.59 -11.01 21.63
CA GLY A 22 15.52 -11.97 21.34
C GLY A 22 14.18 -11.38 20.86
N GLU A 23 14.05 -10.06 20.74
CA GLU A 23 12.90 -9.45 20.08
C GLU A 23 13.16 -9.30 18.56
N GLU A 24 12.16 -9.61 17.74
CA GLU A 24 12.18 -9.39 16.29
C GLU A 24 11.22 -8.26 15.90
N TYR A 25 11.67 -7.39 14.99
CA TYR A 25 10.83 -6.36 14.40
C TYR A 25 10.14 -6.91 13.15
N HIS A 26 8.81 -6.84 13.12
CA HIS A 26 8.03 -7.19 11.94
C HIS A 26 7.50 -5.92 11.28
N PRO A 27 7.96 -5.60 10.06
CA PRO A 27 7.46 -4.45 9.32
C PRO A 27 6.00 -4.66 8.91
N ILE A 28 5.24 -3.56 8.83
CA ILE A 28 3.83 -3.57 8.41
C ILE A 28 3.67 -4.14 6.99
N MET A 29 4.65 -3.89 6.12
CA MET A 29 4.76 -4.54 4.82
C MET A 29 5.92 -5.54 4.88
N SER A 30 5.62 -6.81 4.63
CA SER A 30 6.64 -7.85 4.60
C SER A 30 7.53 -7.66 3.36
N PRO A 31 8.87 -7.63 3.51
CA PRO A 31 9.77 -7.54 2.36
C PRO A 31 9.81 -8.84 1.53
N GLN A 32 9.30 -9.95 2.07
CA GLN A 32 9.19 -11.22 1.35
C GLN A 32 7.97 -11.28 0.42
N GLN A 33 7.03 -10.34 0.55
CA GLN A 33 5.83 -10.29 -0.27
C GLN A 33 5.90 -9.11 -1.25
N THR A 34 5.65 -9.37 -2.54
CA THR A 34 5.48 -8.32 -3.53
C THR A 34 4.04 -7.81 -3.50
N TYR A 35 3.85 -6.57 -3.07
CA TYR A 35 2.55 -5.89 -3.11
C TYR A 35 2.35 -5.23 -4.48
N ARG A 36 1.12 -5.34 -5.01
CA ARG A 36 0.78 -4.73 -6.29
C ARG A 36 0.53 -3.23 -6.09
N GLU A 37 1.41 -2.40 -6.63
CA GLU A 37 1.33 -0.92 -6.51
C GLU A 37 0.28 -0.29 -7.42
N VAL A 38 -0.09 -0.95 -8.53
CA VAL A 38 -1.02 -0.44 -9.53
C VAL A 38 -2.14 -1.42 -9.82
N SER A 39 -3.37 -0.93 -9.94
CA SER A 39 -4.52 -1.75 -10.30
C SER A 39 -4.90 -1.55 -11.78
N PRO A 40 -5.52 -2.55 -12.43
CA PRO A 40 -6.06 -2.36 -13.78
C PRO A 40 -7.04 -1.18 -13.87
N TRP A 41 -7.74 -0.88 -12.77
CA TRP A 41 -8.65 0.26 -12.66
C TRP A 41 -7.93 1.61 -12.79
N SER A 42 -6.80 1.80 -12.10
CA SER A 42 -6.03 3.04 -12.20
C SER A 42 -5.43 3.23 -13.60
N ILE A 43 -5.00 2.14 -14.24
CA ILE A 43 -4.48 2.16 -15.62
C ILE A 43 -5.58 2.55 -16.60
N THR A 44 -6.78 1.98 -16.46
CA THR A 44 -7.92 2.26 -17.33
C THR A 44 -8.30 3.74 -17.27
N TRP A 45 -8.37 4.31 -16.07
CA TRP A 45 -8.64 5.74 -15.90
C TRP A 45 -7.57 6.63 -16.52
N GLY A 46 -6.29 6.29 -16.33
CA GLY A 46 -5.18 7.06 -16.91
C GLY A 46 -5.22 7.09 -18.45
N ILE A 47 -5.49 5.94 -19.08
CA ILE A 47 -5.62 5.85 -20.54
C ILE A 47 -6.84 6.63 -21.03
N LEU A 48 -7.98 6.49 -20.35
CA LEU A 48 -9.19 7.23 -20.70
C LEU A 48 -8.94 8.74 -20.66
N MET A 49 -8.32 9.24 -19.60
CA MET A 49 -7.96 10.66 -19.48
C MET A 49 -6.97 11.10 -20.56
N THR A 50 -5.97 10.28 -20.85
CA THR A 50 -4.99 10.55 -21.93
C THR A 50 -5.70 10.78 -23.25
N VAL A 51 -6.66 9.93 -23.62
CA VAL A 51 -7.41 10.07 -24.88
C VAL A 51 -8.29 11.31 -24.86
N LEU A 52 -9.02 11.56 -23.77
CA LEU A 52 -9.93 12.72 -23.65
C LEU A 52 -9.20 14.05 -23.80
N PHE A 53 -8.05 14.22 -23.14
CA PHE A 53 -7.27 15.46 -23.22
C PHE A 53 -6.38 15.54 -24.46
N SER A 54 -5.99 14.42 -25.07
CA SER A 54 -5.26 14.43 -26.34
C SER A 54 -6.16 14.68 -27.55
N ALA A 55 -7.44 14.28 -27.49
CA ALA A 55 -8.41 14.53 -28.55
C ALA A 55 -9.05 15.93 -28.49
N ALA A 56 -8.89 16.64 -27.37
CA ALA A 56 -9.35 18.02 -27.19
C ALA A 56 -8.32 19.09 -27.61
N ALA A 57 -7.13 18.68 -28.09
CA ALA A 57 -6.07 19.55 -28.61
C ALA A 57 -6.30 19.95 -30.08
#